data_AF-A0A917WBD1-F1
#
_entry.id   AF-A0A917WBD1-F1
#
_cell.length_a   1.000
_cell.length_b   1.000
_cell.length_c   1.000
_cell.angle_alpha   90.00
_cell.angle_beta   90.00
_cell.angle_gamma   90.00
#
_symmetry.space_group_name_H-M   'P 1'
#
loop_
_entity.id
_entity.type
_entity.pdbx_description
1 polymer ?
#
loop_
_entity_poly.entity_id
_entity_poly.type
_entity_poly.pdbx_seq_one_letter_code
_entity_poly.pdbx_strand_id
1 'polypeptide(L)'
;MVTQAHTGPSGTASLILTKIIQPVTMGVMLLLALGLSLAVALAAFGVIAWPELPLMWNGAPVEGAGMWAMIGLAAFFVALCAFLPMSHRVMSLESAHRDFRISMHDVAHAYVTAHAADRAGAFRLSHEFDAVRERLAFLRDHPDLGRLEPDILEAAAQMSQMSRELADTYSEEKVERARTFLKQRQEEIEQFNDRLETAKAVTRDLRHWLEAVELDESVARSQLDRLRAELDDILPELNIGLNAAIRKETGSAGNVVGLGVKPAAE
;
A
#
# COMPACT_ATOMS: atom_id res chain seq x y z
N MET A 1 20.65 -14.82 -5.47
CA MET A 1 20.74 -13.78 -6.52
C MET A 1 19.89 -12.60 -6.08
N VAL A 2 20.52 -11.65 -5.40
CA VAL A 2 19.90 -10.40 -4.94
C VAL A 2 20.18 -9.36 -6.01
N THR A 3 19.15 -8.92 -6.74
CA THR A 3 19.25 -7.79 -7.67
C THR A 3 19.38 -6.52 -6.84
N GLN A 4 20.62 -6.14 -6.55
CA GLN A 4 21.00 -4.80 -6.12
C GLN A 4 20.62 -3.82 -7.23
N ALA A 5 19.54 -3.06 -7.03
CA ALA A 5 19.18 -1.95 -7.89
C ALA A 5 20.23 -0.85 -7.72
N HIS A 6 21.15 -0.78 -8.68
CA HIS A 6 22.19 0.22 -8.78
C HIS A 6 21.53 1.60 -9.00
N THR A 7 21.29 2.36 -7.92
CA THR A 7 20.90 3.77 -8.02
C THR A 7 22.15 4.61 -8.34
N GLY A 8 22.48 4.71 -9.63
CA GLY A 8 23.52 5.63 -10.11
C GLY A 8 23.14 7.10 -9.92
N PRO A 9 24.09 8.04 -10.03
CA PRO A 9 23.87 9.49 -9.89
C PRO A 9 22.84 10.07 -10.88
N SER A 10 22.52 9.36 -11.96
CA SER A 10 21.46 9.69 -12.93
C SER A 10 20.03 9.59 -12.38
N GLY A 11 19.80 8.79 -11.34
CA GLY A 11 18.46 8.62 -10.75
C GLY A 11 17.98 9.84 -9.96
N THR A 12 18.90 10.54 -9.28
CA THR A 12 18.57 11.72 -8.47
C THR A 12 18.28 12.95 -9.32
N ALA A 13 19.04 13.14 -10.41
CA ALA A 13 18.83 14.23 -11.36
C ALA A 13 17.46 14.13 -12.07
N SER A 14 17.05 12.91 -12.46
CA SER A 14 15.74 12.64 -13.07
C SER A 14 14.57 12.99 -12.13
N LEU A 15 14.70 12.68 -10.84
CA LEU A 15 13.68 12.94 -9.82
C LEU A 15 13.56 14.43 -9.46
N ILE A 16 14.67 15.16 -9.43
CA ILE A 16 14.66 16.62 -9.19
C ILE A 16 14.05 17.34 -10.38
N LEU A 17 14.38 16.89 -11.60
CA LEU A 17 13.87 17.47 -12.84
C LEU A 17 12.33 17.32 -12.95
N THR A 18 11.80 16.14 -12.64
CA THR A 18 10.34 15.89 -12.65
C THR A 18 9.59 16.69 -11.58
N LYS A 19 10.17 16.85 -10.39
CA LYS A 19 9.57 17.66 -9.31
C LYS A 19 9.41 19.14 -9.64
N ILE A 20 10.30 19.72 -10.46
CA ILE A 20 10.26 21.13 -10.84
C ILE A 20 9.43 21.34 -12.11
N ILE A 21 9.59 20.45 -13.10
CA ILE A 21 8.88 20.59 -14.38
C ILE A 21 7.37 20.43 -14.19
N GLN A 22 6.92 19.45 -13.40
CA GLN A 22 5.50 19.15 -13.24
C GLN A 22 4.65 20.33 -12.71
N PRO A 23 4.98 21.03 -11.62
CA PRO A 23 4.19 22.17 -11.15
C PRO A 23 4.24 23.35 -12.12
N VAL A 24 5.37 23.56 -12.81
CA VAL A 24 5.50 24.59 -13.85
C VAL A 24 4.57 24.27 -15.02
N THR A 25 4.56 23.03 -15.51
CA THR A 25 3.65 22.58 -16.57
C THR A 25 2.18 22.73 -16.15
N MET A 26 1.83 22.34 -14.92
CA MET A 26 0.47 22.53 -14.39
C MET A 26 0.07 24.00 -14.32
N GLY A 27 0.97 24.87 -13.85
CA GLY A 27 0.75 26.31 -13.78
C GLY A 27 0.52 26.93 -15.16
N VAL A 28 1.35 26.58 -16.15
CA VAL A 28 1.18 27.03 -17.54
C VAL A 28 -0.15 26.55 -18.11
N MET A 29 -0.54 25.30 -17.86
CA MET A 29 -1.80 24.73 -18.33
C MET A 29 -3.01 25.46 -17.76
N LEU A 30 -2.99 25.75 -16.46
CA LEU A 30 -4.06 26.44 -15.75
C LEU A 30 -4.18 27.89 -16.22
N LEU A 31 -3.05 28.59 -16.43
CA LEU A 31 -3.04 29.93 -17.01
C LEU A 31 -3.61 29.96 -18.43
N LEU A 32 -3.27 28.98 -19.27
CA LEU A 32 -3.85 28.85 -20.61
C LEU A 32 -5.36 28.60 -20.57
N ALA A 33 -5.82 27.71 -19.69
CA ALA A 33 -7.24 27.42 -19.53
C ALA A 33 -8.02 28.66 -19.07
N LEU A 34 -7.50 29.38 -18.07
CA LEU A 34 -8.10 30.64 -17.60
C LEU A 34 -8.10 31.71 -18.69
N GLY A 35 -6.97 31.90 -19.38
CA GLY A 35 -6.85 32.89 -20.46
C GLY A 35 -7.83 32.63 -21.60
N LEU A 36 -7.95 31.38 -22.05
CA LEU A 36 -8.91 30.99 -23.09
C LEU A 36 -10.36 31.16 -22.63
N SER A 37 -10.67 30.76 -21.39
CA SER A 37 -12.03 30.92 -20.84
C SER A 37 -12.43 32.39 -20.70
N LEU A 38 -11.49 33.25 -20.29
CA LEU A 38 -11.70 34.69 -20.19
C LEU A 38 -11.87 35.32 -21.58
N ALA A 39 -11.08 34.90 -22.55
CA ALA A 39 -11.21 35.37 -23.93
C ALA A 39 -12.57 34.97 -24.53
N VAL A 40 -13.07 33.76 -24.25
CA VAL A 40 -14.42 33.32 -24.66
C VAL A 40 -15.49 34.18 -23.99
N ALA A 41 -15.35 34.48 -22.70
CA ALA A 41 -16.30 35.33 -21.98
C ALA A 41 -16.32 36.77 -22.54
N LEU A 42 -15.14 37.36 -22.76
CA LEU A 42 -15.02 38.71 -23.34
C LEU A 42 -15.59 38.80 -24.76
N ALA A 43 -15.40 37.75 -25.58
CA ALA A 43 -15.99 37.67 -26.91
C ALA A 43 -17.52 37.52 -26.85
N ALA A 44 -18.04 36.76 -25.88
CA ALA A 44 -19.47 36.63 -25.64
C ALA A 44 -20.14 37.94 -25.20
N PHE A 45 -19.45 38.78 -24.41
CA PHE A 45 -19.91 40.12 -24.05
C PHE A 45 -19.66 41.18 -25.15
N GLY A 46 -19.12 40.78 -26.30
CA GLY A 46 -18.86 41.69 -27.43
C GLY A 46 -17.70 42.66 -27.21
N VAL A 47 -16.85 42.43 -26.20
CA VAL A 47 -15.67 43.25 -25.92
C VAL A 47 -14.55 42.97 -26.93
N ILE A 48 -14.43 41.71 -27.37
CA ILE A 48 -13.44 41.25 -28.35
C ILE A 48 -14.18 40.55 -29.50
N ALA A 49 -13.70 40.72 -30.74
CA ALA A 49 -14.26 40.00 -31.89
C ALA A 49 -13.89 38.51 -31.86
N TRP A 50 -14.81 37.64 -32.27
CA TRP A 50 -14.52 36.22 -32.47
C TRP A 50 -13.45 36.06 -33.57
N PRO A 51 -12.53 35.08 -33.43
CA PRO A 51 -11.53 34.84 -34.46
C PRO A 51 -12.19 34.43 -35.79
N GLU A 52 -11.71 34.96 -36.91
CA GLU A 52 -12.19 34.57 -38.23
C GLU A 52 -11.46 33.31 -38.70
N LEU A 53 -12.22 32.22 -38.92
CA LEU A 53 -11.70 30.95 -39.42
C LEU A 53 -12.43 30.60 -40.73
N PRO A 54 -11.80 30.75 -41.91
CA PRO A 54 -12.43 30.41 -43.18
C PRO A 54 -12.46 28.89 -43.35
N LEU A 55 -13.55 28.27 -42.89
CA LEU A 55 -13.77 26.83 -42.99
C LEU A 55 -14.87 26.52 -44.01
N MET A 56 -14.58 25.63 -44.96
CA MET A 56 -15.58 25.13 -45.91
C MET A 56 -15.93 23.68 -45.57
N TRP A 57 -17.21 23.36 -45.51
CA TRP A 57 -17.71 21.99 -45.33
C TRP A 57 -18.63 21.64 -46.49
N ASN A 58 -18.25 20.63 -47.27
CA ASN A 58 -19.00 20.20 -48.46
C ASN A 58 -19.32 21.36 -49.45
N GLY A 59 -18.35 22.25 -49.67
CA GLY A 59 -18.50 23.39 -50.58
C GLY A 59 -19.28 24.60 -50.03
N ALA A 60 -19.87 24.51 -48.83
CA ALA A 60 -20.52 25.63 -48.16
C ALA A 60 -19.61 26.23 -47.07
N PRO A 61 -19.59 27.56 -46.89
CA PRO A 61 -18.89 28.18 -45.77
C PRO A 61 -19.58 27.83 -44.45
N VAL A 62 -18.80 27.50 -43.42
CA VAL A 62 -19.33 27.23 -42.09
C VAL A 62 -19.42 28.54 -41.31
N GLU A 63 -20.65 28.98 -41.03
CA GLU A 63 -20.90 30.17 -40.21
C GLU A 63 -20.41 29.96 -38.78
N GLY A 64 -19.70 30.96 -38.24
CA GLY A 64 -19.23 30.94 -36.86
C GLY A 64 -18.15 29.88 -36.57
N ALA A 65 -17.46 29.36 -37.58
CA ALA A 65 -16.44 28.32 -37.40
C ALA A 65 -15.38 28.70 -36.35
N GLY A 66 -14.94 29.96 -36.31
CA GLY A 66 -13.99 30.44 -35.31
C GLY A 66 -14.56 30.52 -33.88
N MET A 67 -15.86 30.84 -33.74
CA MET A 67 -16.56 30.79 -32.44
C MET A 67 -16.57 29.36 -31.90
N TRP A 68 -16.98 28.38 -32.72
CA TRP A 68 -17.01 26.97 -32.33
C TRP A 68 -15.61 26.44 -31.99
N ALA A 69 -14.60 26.81 -32.78
CA ALA A 69 -13.21 26.43 -32.52
C ALA A 69 -12.70 26.97 -31.18
N MET A 70 -12.97 28.24 -30.88
CA MET A 70 -12.53 28.89 -29.65
C MET A 70 -13.21 28.30 -28.41
N ILE A 71 -14.54 28.07 -28.47
CA ILE A 71 -15.30 27.44 -27.39
C ILE A 71 -14.84 25.99 -27.18
N GLY A 72 -14.64 25.23 -28.27
CA GLY A 72 -14.14 23.86 -28.21
C GLY A 72 -12.75 23.78 -27.58
N LEU A 73 -11.85 24.69 -27.95
CA LEU A 73 -10.50 24.76 -27.39
C LEU A 73 -10.53 25.11 -25.89
N ALA A 74 -11.35 26.08 -25.49
CA ALA A 74 -11.51 26.43 -24.08
C ALA A 74 -12.08 25.25 -23.27
N ALA A 75 -13.13 24.59 -23.78
CA ALA A 75 -13.72 23.41 -23.13
C ALA A 75 -12.71 22.26 -22.99
N PHE A 76 -11.87 22.04 -24.01
CA PHE A 76 -10.81 21.04 -23.97
C PHE A 76 -9.79 21.32 -22.86
N PHE A 77 -9.28 22.54 -22.75
CA PHE A 77 -8.33 22.93 -21.69
C PHE A 77 -8.94 22.85 -20.29
N VAL A 78 -10.22 23.22 -20.14
CA VAL A 78 -10.96 23.09 -18.88
C VAL A 78 -11.13 21.62 -18.49
N ALA A 79 -11.50 20.75 -19.44
CA ALA A 79 -11.59 19.31 -19.21
C ALA A 79 -10.24 18.73 -18.78
N LEU A 80 -9.14 19.14 -19.43
CA LEU A 80 -7.80 18.69 -19.09
C LEU A 80 -7.40 19.14 -17.68
N CYS A 81 -7.78 20.34 -17.27
CA CYS A 81 -7.61 20.80 -15.88
C CYS A 81 -8.40 19.96 -14.87
N ALA A 82 -9.58 19.45 -15.23
CA ALA A 82 -10.36 18.57 -14.36
C ALA A 82 -9.69 17.19 -14.13
N PHE A 83 -8.79 16.75 -15.03
CA PHE A 83 -7.99 15.53 -14.85
C PHE A 83 -6.71 15.73 -14.02
N LEU A 84 -6.22 16.97 -13.85
CA LEU A 84 -5.03 17.28 -13.05
C LEU A 84 -5.09 16.88 -11.55
N PRO A 85 -6.20 17.05 -10.81
CA PRO A 85 -6.24 16.66 -9.40
C PRO A 85 -6.09 15.14 -9.18
N MET A 86 -6.43 14.31 -10.18
CA MET A 86 -6.32 12.86 -10.08
C MET A 86 -4.85 12.39 -10.07
N SER A 87 -3.99 13.00 -10.89
CA SER A 87 -2.55 12.68 -10.90
C SER A 87 -1.80 13.22 -9.68
N HIS A 88 -2.23 14.37 -9.14
CA HIS A 88 -1.67 14.90 -7.90
C HIS A 88 -1.98 14.01 -6.68
N ARG A 89 -3.19 13.45 -6.63
CA ARG A 89 -3.59 12.55 -5.55
C ARG A 89 -2.79 11.25 -5.54
N VAL A 90 -2.49 10.68 -6.71
CA VAL A 90 -1.66 9.46 -6.83
C VAL A 90 -0.20 9.76 -6.44
N MET A 91 0.36 10.87 -6.92
CA MET A 91 1.74 11.29 -6.54
C MET A 91 1.86 11.60 -5.04
N SER A 92 0.83 12.19 -4.43
CA SER A 92 0.77 12.46 -2.99
C SER A 92 0.74 11.17 -2.17
N LEU A 93 0.17 10.08 -2.68
CA LEU A 93 0.16 8.80 -1.99
C LEU A 93 1.54 8.14 -2.02
N GLU A 94 2.24 8.23 -3.16
CA GLU A 94 3.63 7.76 -3.28
C GLU A 94 4.61 8.59 -2.45
N SER A 95 4.44 9.92 -2.43
CA SER A 95 5.26 10.80 -1.59
C SER A 95 4.94 10.62 -0.12
N ALA A 96 3.68 10.47 0.28
CA ALA A 96 3.32 10.19 1.67
C ALA A 96 3.89 8.85 2.15
N HIS A 97 3.98 7.84 1.28
CA HIS A 97 4.63 6.57 1.63
C HIS A 97 6.16 6.71 1.76
N ARG A 98 6.79 7.60 0.97
CA ARG A 98 8.22 7.91 1.07
C ARG A 98 8.55 8.86 2.23
N ASP A 99 7.69 9.82 2.54
CA ASP A 99 7.79 10.77 3.65
C ASP A 99 7.40 10.11 4.98
N PHE A 100 6.62 9.01 4.99
CA PHE A 100 6.43 8.20 6.19
C PHE A 100 7.73 7.50 6.62
N ARG A 101 8.74 7.44 5.75
CA ARG A 101 10.14 7.38 6.19
C ARG A 101 10.62 8.76 6.66
N ILE A 102 9.86 9.38 7.56
CA ILE A 102 10.43 10.26 8.57
C ILE A 102 11.57 9.42 9.14
N SER A 103 12.78 9.81 8.78
CA SER A 103 13.97 9.07 9.14
C SER A 103 13.96 8.97 10.65
N MET A 104 14.09 7.77 11.20
CA MET A 104 14.28 7.57 12.64
C MET A 104 15.39 8.49 13.20
N HIS A 105 16.32 8.91 12.33
CA HIS A 105 17.34 9.92 12.61
C HIS A 105 16.78 11.32 12.89
N ASP A 106 15.76 11.79 12.16
CA ASP A 106 15.19 13.12 12.32
C ASP A 106 14.31 13.18 13.58
N VAL A 107 13.59 12.08 13.88
CA VAL A 107 12.90 11.89 15.16
C VAL A 107 13.89 11.82 16.32
N ALA A 108 14.98 11.06 16.17
CA ALA A 108 16.02 10.99 17.18
C ALA A 108 16.72 12.34 17.39
N HIS A 109 16.98 13.10 16.32
CA HIS A 109 17.62 14.41 16.41
C HIS A 109 16.68 15.43 17.07
N ALA A 110 15.40 15.47 16.68
CA ALA A 110 14.37 16.31 17.30
C ALA A 110 14.14 15.93 18.77
N TYR A 111 14.15 14.63 19.09
CA TYR A 111 14.05 14.13 20.46
C TYR A 111 15.25 14.56 21.31
N VAL A 112 16.47 14.45 20.79
CA VAL A 112 17.70 14.86 21.48
C VAL A 112 17.75 16.38 21.65
N THR A 113 17.36 17.18 20.65
CA THR A 113 17.33 18.65 20.77
C THR A 113 16.27 19.13 21.75
N ALA A 114 15.06 18.55 21.71
CA ALA A 114 14.01 18.83 22.68
C ALA A 114 14.43 18.44 24.10
N HIS A 115 15.00 17.25 24.29
CA HIS A 115 15.49 16.80 25.61
C HIS A 115 16.73 17.56 26.10
N ALA A 116 17.62 18.01 25.22
CA ALA A 116 18.76 18.83 25.62
C ALA A 116 18.31 20.22 26.09
N ALA A 117 17.33 20.83 25.41
CA ALA A 117 16.72 22.08 25.83
C ALA A 117 15.95 21.93 27.15
N ASP A 118 15.22 20.83 27.33
CA ASP A 118 14.45 20.53 28.53
C ASP A 118 15.35 20.20 29.74
N ARG A 119 16.43 19.42 29.55
CA ARG A 119 17.45 19.21 30.60
C ARG A 119 18.14 20.50 30.98
N ALA A 120 18.55 21.32 29.99
CA ALA A 120 19.17 22.61 30.26
C ALA A 120 18.21 23.56 31.01
N GLY A 121 16.91 23.51 30.68
CA GLY A 121 15.85 24.24 31.36
C GLY A 121 15.58 23.74 32.79
N ALA A 122 15.49 22.42 33.00
CA ALA A 122 15.26 21.81 34.30
C ALA A 122 16.43 22.02 35.28
N PHE A 123 17.68 21.94 34.81
CA PHE A 123 18.86 22.26 35.62
C PHE A 123 18.99 23.77 35.89
N ARG A 124 18.59 24.65 34.95
CA ARG A 124 18.45 26.09 35.24
C ARG A 124 17.36 26.36 36.26
N LEU A 125 16.22 25.66 36.18
CA LEU A 125 15.14 25.80 37.14
C LEU A 125 15.60 25.44 38.55
N SER A 126 16.35 24.33 38.73
CA SER A 126 16.90 23.95 40.04
C SER A 126 17.90 24.97 40.60
N HIS A 127 18.78 25.52 39.78
CA HIS A 127 19.72 26.56 40.22
C HIS A 127 19.01 27.90 40.49
N GLU A 128 18.02 28.27 39.69
CA GLU A 128 17.16 29.43 39.92
C GLU A 128 16.28 29.21 41.17
N PHE A 129 15.87 27.98 41.48
CA PHE A 129 15.15 27.61 42.71
C PHE A 129 16.01 27.70 43.96
N ASP A 130 17.26 27.24 43.92
CA ASP A 130 18.17 27.39 45.04
C ASP A 130 18.53 28.86 45.26
N ALA A 131 18.73 29.63 44.18
CA ALA A 131 18.91 31.07 44.25
C ALA A 131 17.65 31.80 44.80
N VAL A 132 16.45 31.35 44.42
CA VAL A 132 15.19 31.87 45.00
C VAL A 132 15.06 31.45 46.46
N ARG A 133 15.39 30.20 46.83
CA ARG A 133 15.37 29.73 48.24
C ARG A 133 16.32 30.54 49.11
N GLU A 134 17.54 30.79 48.65
CA GLU A 134 18.53 31.62 49.34
C GLU A 134 18.04 33.07 49.48
N ARG A 135 17.41 33.61 48.42
CA ARG A 135 16.81 34.94 48.45
C ARG A 135 15.59 35.03 49.36
N LEU A 136 14.78 33.98 49.44
CA LEU A 136 13.64 33.89 50.36
C LEU A 136 14.10 33.74 51.81
N ALA A 137 15.17 33.00 52.08
CA ALA A 137 15.80 32.94 53.39
C ALA A 137 16.35 34.33 53.80
N PHE A 138 16.99 35.04 52.87
CA PHE A 138 17.46 36.41 53.09
C PHE A 138 16.31 37.40 53.34
N LEU A 139 15.18 37.29 52.61
CA LEU A 139 14.01 38.16 52.81
C LEU A 139 13.24 37.84 54.10
N ARG A 140 13.24 36.58 54.55
CA ARG A 140 12.64 36.14 55.83
C ARG A 140 13.38 36.72 57.03
N ASP A 141 14.70 36.80 56.97
CA ASP A 141 15.55 37.28 58.06
C ASP A 141 15.65 38.83 58.07
N HIS A 142 14.95 39.52 57.16
CA HIS A 142 14.95 40.98 57.03
C HIS A 142 13.86 41.64 57.91
N PRO A 143 14.20 42.63 58.75
CA PRO A 143 13.34 43.12 59.86
C PRO A 143 12.00 43.74 59.44
N ASP A 144 11.86 44.20 58.19
CA ASP A 144 10.65 44.88 57.68
C ASP A 144 9.74 44.03 56.77
N LEU A 145 10.12 42.79 56.43
CA LEU A 145 9.40 41.95 55.45
C LEU A 145 8.65 40.74 56.05
N GLY A 146 8.66 40.56 57.37
CA GLY A 146 8.00 39.44 58.06
C GLY A 146 6.48 39.31 57.84
N ARG A 147 5.83 40.26 57.16
CA ARG A 147 4.40 40.20 56.78
C ARG A 147 4.12 39.41 55.50
N LEU A 148 5.12 39.18 54.63
CA LEU A 148 4.96 38.46 53.34
C LEU A 148 5.14 36.93 53.46
N GLU A 149 5.24 36.42 54.68
CA GLU A 149 5.62 35.05 55.02
C GLU A 149 4.69 33.97 54.43
N PRO A 150 3.34 34.10 54.41
CA PRO A 150 2.47 33.03 53.94
C PRO A 150 2.51 32.78 52.43
N ASP A 151 2.38 33.82 51.60
CA ASP A 151 2.24 33.69 50.14
C ASP A 151 3.54 33.19 49.48
N ILE A 152 4.68 33.60 50.04
CA ILE A 152 6.00 33.17 49.60
C ILE A 152 6.26 31.70 49.94
N LEU A 153 5.87 31.27 51.14
CA LEU A 153 5.99 29.87 51.56
C LEU A 153 5.03 28.97 50.77
N GLU A 154 3.84 29.47 50.44
CA GLU A 154 2.88 28.75 49.60
C GLU A 154 3.40 28.58 48.16
N ALA A 155 3.93 29.64 47.53
CA ALA A 155 4.52 29.54 46.20
C ALA A 155 5.73 28.58 46.18
N ALA A 156 6.61 28.65 47.20
CA ALA A 156 7.74 27.73 47.33
C ALA A 156 7.29 26.27 47.55
N ALA A 157 6.21 26.05 48.32
CA ALA A 157 5.62 24.73 48.53
C ALA A 157 4.99 24.17 47.25
N GLN A 158 4.23 24.98 46.50
CA GLN A 158 3.62 24.60 45.23
C GLN A 158 4.68 24.24 44.18
N MET A 159 5.73 25.06 44.05
CA MET A 159 6.82 24.77 43.11
C MET A 159 7.63 23.54 43.55
N SER A 160 7.87 23.34 44.85
CA SER A 160 8.54 22.14 45.35
C SER A 160 7.72 20.86 45.13
N GLN A 161 6.38 20.95 45.17
CA GLN A 161 5.49 19.84 44.89
C GLN A 161 5.53 19.48 43.40
N MET A 162 5.43 20.48 42.51
CA MET A 162 5.53 20.25 41.07
C MET A 162 6.89 19.68 40.66
N SER A 163 8.01 20.19 41.19
CA SER A 163 9.33 19.62 40.90
C SER A 163 9.47 18.18 41.38
N ARG A 164 8.86 17.82 42.52
CA ARG A 164 8.85 16.44 43.02
C ARG A 164 8.02 15.52 42.14
N GLU A 165 6.86 16.00 41.66
CA GLU A 165 6.00 15.25 40.76
C GLU A 165 6.65 14.99 39.39
N LEU A 166 7.35 16.00 38.83
CA LEU A 166 8.14 15.82 37.62
C LEU A 166 9.32 14.86 37.85
N ALA A 167 10.06 14.99 38.96
CA ALA A 167 11.18 14.11 39.27
C ALA A 167 10.75 12.66 39.51
N ASP A 168 9.57 12.45 40.11
CA ASP A 168 9.03 11.09 40.24
C ASP A 168 8.58 10.54 38.89
N THR A 169 7.84 11.32 38.09
CA THR A 169 7.32 10.89 36.79
C THR A 169 8.44 10.60 35.79
N TYR A 170 9.46 11.46 35.75
CA TYR A 170 10.62 11.37 34.86
C TYR A 170 11.90 10.94 35.59
N SER A 171 11.75 10.09 36.61
CA SER A 171 12.89 9.47 37.26
C SER A 171 13.74 8.73 36.22
N GLU A 172 15.07 8.85 36.34
CA GLU A 172 16.03 8.19 35.44
C GLU A 172 15.79 6.67 35.35
N GLU A 173 15.35 6.06 36.45
CA GLU A 173 14.94 4.64 36.49
C GLU A 173 13.72 4.35 35.61
N LYS A 174 12.69 5.21 35.63
CA LYS A 174 11.48 5.03 34.79
C LYS A 174 11.82 5.19 33.32
N VAL A 175 12.69 6.13 32.98
CA VAL A 175 13.14 6.39 31.61
C VAL A 175 14.02 5.25 31.09
N GLU A 176 14.95 4.75 31.90
CA GLU A 176 15.79 3.60 31.53
C GLU A 176 14.93 2.35 31.28
N ARG A 177 13.97 2.05 32.16
CA ARG A 177 13.03 0.95 31.94
C ARG A 177 12.24 1.09 30.65
N ALA A 178 11.73 2.29 30.36
CA ALA A 178 11.01 2.55 29.11
C ALA A 178 11.90 2.31 27.88
N ARG A 179 13.15 2.75 27.92
CA ARG A 179 14.14 2.51 26.85
C ARG A 179 14.43 1.02 26.68
N THR A 180 14.61 0.29 27.77
CA THR A 180 14.85 -1.16 27.76
C THR A 180 13.64 -1.91 27.20
N PHE A 181 12.42 -1.54 27.59
CA PHE A 181 11.20 -2.09 26.98
C PHE A 181 11.13 -1.83 25.47
N LEU A 182 11.41 -0.61 25.01
CA LEU A 182 11.41 -0.28 23.58
C LEU A 182 12.47 -1.06 22.80
N LYS A 183 13.64 -1.30 23.40
CA LYS A 183 14.69 -2.11 22.78
C LYS A 183 14.25 -3.57 22.67
N GLN A 184 13.70 -4.13 23.74
CA GLN A 184 13.16 -5.49 23.73
C GLN A 184 12.05 -5.65 22.68
N ARG A 185 11.14 -4.67 22.57
CA ARG A 185 10.08 -4.70 21.55
C ARG A 185 10.62 -4.63 20.13
N GLN A 186 11.72 -3.92 19.89
CA GLN A 186 12.37 -3.91 18.57
C GLN A 186 12.97 -5.27 18.24
N GLU A 187 13.67 -5.91 19.19
CA GLU A 187 14.23 -7.26 19.02
C GLU A 187 13.11 -8.30 18.79
N GLU A 188 11.98 -8.18 19.49
CA GLU A 188 10.80 -9.03 19.27
C GLU A 188 10.20 -8.86 17.87
N ILE A 189 10.13 -7.63 17.36
CA ILE A 189 9.63 -7.33 16.01
C ILE A 189 10.56 -7.92 14.93
N GLU A 190 11.87 -7.81 15.12
CA GLU A 190 12.87 -8.39 14.21
C GLU A 190 12.71 -9.91 14.13
N GLN A 191 12.67 -10.59 15.28
CA GLN A 191 12.42 -12.05 15.33
C GLN A 191 11.07 -12.45 14.71
N PHE A 192 10.03 -11.62 14.88
CA PHE A 192 8.73 -11.86 14.28
C PHE A 192 8.80 -11.75 12.74
N ASN A 193 9.52 -10.77 12.22
CA ASN A 193 9.71 -10.60 10.78
C ASN A 193 10.46 -11.80 10.17
N ASP A 194 11.52 -12.30 10.83
CA ASP A 194 12.26 -13.48 10.37
C ASP A 194 11.36 -14.72 10.26
N ARG A 195 10.49 -14.92 11.26
CA ARG A 195 9.49 -16.01 11.24
C ARG A 195 8.49 -15.83 10.12
N LEU A 196 8.06 -14.59 9.86
CA LEU A 196 7.11 -14.27 8.80
C LEU A 196 7.71 -14.50 7.42
N GLU A 197 8.98 -14.15 7.21
CA GLU A 197 9.71 -14.47 5.97
C GLU A 197 9.83 -15.97 5.76
N THR A 198 10.18 -16.72 6.81
CA THR A 198 10.25 -18.18 6.76
C THR A 198 8.88 -18.78 6.39
N ALA A 199 7.80 -18.33 7.03
CA ALA A 199 6.45 -18.80 6.74
C ALA A 199 6.02 -18.49 5.30
N LYS A 200 6.39 -17.32 4.77
CA LYS A 200 6.15 -16.96 3.36
C LYS A 200 6.89 -17.88 2.40
N ALA A 201 8.16 -18.19 2.70
CA ALA A 201 8.95 -19.12 1.89
C ALA A 201 8.30 -20.50 1.84
N VAL A 202 7.96 -21.06 3.01
CA VAL A 202 7.26 -22.35 3.11
C VAL A 202 5.93 -22.33 2.36
N THR A 203 5.14 -21.27 2.48
CA THR A 203 3.84 -21.17 1.78
C THR A 203 4.02 -21.16 0.26
N ARG A 204 5.06 -20.50 -0.24
CA ARG A 204 5.37 -20.49 -1.67
C ARG A 204 5.82 -21.87 -2.14
N ASP A 205 6.63 -22.56 -1.36
CA ASP A 205 7.11 -23.91 -1.69
C ASP A 205 5.95 -24.92 -1.68
N LEU A 206 5.04 -24.82 -0.70
CA LEU A 206 3.79 -25.62 -0.66
C LEU A 206 2.91 -25.38 -1.89
N ARG A 207 2.78 -24.14 -2.35
CA ARG A 207 2.04 -23.82 -3.58
C ARG A 207 2.69 -24.48 -4.80
N HIS A 208 4.01 -24.42 -4.90
CA HIS A 208 4.72 -25.06 -5.99
C HIS A 208 4.54 -26.59 -5.98
N TRP A 209 4.59 -27.23 -4.81
CA TRP A 209 4.31 -28.66 -4.69
C TRP A 209 2.88 -29.02 -5.04
N LEU A 210 1.90 -28.19 -4.66
CA LEU A 210 0.51 -28.39 -5.04
C LEU A 210 0.35 -28.39 -6.56
N GLU A 211 0.90 -27.38 -7.25
CA GLU A 211 0.86 -27.30 -8.71
C GLU A 211 1.54 -28.50 -9.38
N ALA A 212 2.67 -28.97 -8.83
CA ALA A 212 3.35 -30.16 -9.33
C ALA A 212 2.50 -31.43 -9.17
N VAL A 213 1.88 -31.62 -8.00
CA VAL A 213 1.00 -32.76 -7.73
C VAL A 213 -0.25 -32.73 -8.61
N GLU A 214 -0.86 -31.57 -8.82
CA GLU A 214 -2.02 -31.42 -9.71
C GLU A 214 -1.67 -31.79 -11.16
N LEU A 215 -0.49 -31.39 -11.64
CA LEU A 215 0.01 -31.79 -12.95
C LEU A 215 0.21 -33.31 -13.04
N ASP A 216 0.86 -33.91 -12.04
CA ASP A 216 1.10 -35.35 -12.00
C ASP A 216 -0.23 -36.14 -11.95
N GLU A 217 -1.21 -35.67 -11.19
CA GLU A 217 -2.55 -36.27 -11.14
C GLU A 217 -3.26 -36.16 -12.48
N SER A 218 -3.15 -35.02 -13.18
CA SER A 218 -3.74 -34.84 -14.51
C SER A 218 -3.16 -35.82 -15.54
N VAL A 219 -1.85 -36.08 -15.47
CA VAL A 219 -1.16 -37.06 -16.32
C VAL A 219 -1.61 -38.47 -15.98
N ALA A 220 -1.65 -38.84 -14.70
CA ALA A 220 -2.11 -40.15 -14.25
C ALA A 220 -3.56 -40.42 -14.67
N ARG A 221 -4.43 -39.41 -14.59
CA ARG A 221 -5.82 -39.50 -15.03
C ARG A 221 -5.93 -39.74 -16.54
N SER A 222 -5.16 -39.00 -17.33
CA SER A 222 -5.09 -39.21 -18.79
C SER A 222 -4.59 -40.60 -19.16
N GLN A 223 -3.58 -41.11 -18.45
CA GLN A 223 -3.07 -42.48 -18.65
C GLN A 223 -4.13 -43.53 -18.31
N LEU A 224 -4.87 -43.36 -17.20
CA LEU A 224 -5.96 -44.26 -16.83
C LEU A 224 -7.09 -44.25 -17.87
N ASP A 225 -7.48 -43.08 -18.37
CA ASP A 225 -8.53 -42.97 -19.39
C ASP A 225 -8.09 -43.62 -20.71
N ARG A 226 -6.82 -43.47 -21.09
CA ARG A 226 -6.26 -44.17 -22.25
C ARG A 226 -6.25 -45.69 -22.07
N LEU A 227 -5.78 -46.18 -20.91
CA LEU A 227 -5.78 -47.62 -20.61
C LEU A 227 -7.20 -48.20 -20.63
N ARG A 228 -8.19 -47.44 -20.13
CA ARG A 228 -9.60 -47.83 -20.19
C ARG A 228 -10.11 -47.90 -21.63
N ALA A 229 -9.77 -46.93 -22.46
CA ALA A 229 -10.14 -46.94 -23.87
C ALA A 229 -9.50 -48.11 -24.64
N GLU A 230 -8.22 -48.39 -24.38
CA GLU A 230 -7.52 -49.55 -24.95
C GLU A 230 -8.16 -50.88 -24.50
N LEU A 231 -8.57 -50.99 -23.23
CA LEU A 231 -9.29 -52.17 -22.73
C LEU A 231 -10.67 -52.33 -23.39
N ASP A 232 -11.41 -51.24 -23.54
CA ASP A 232 -12.76 -51.24 -24.15
C ASP A 232 -12.72 -51.59 -25.65
N ASP A 233 -11.63 -51.28 -26.33
CA ASP A 233 -11.41 -51.69 -27.73
C ASP A 233 -11.15 -53.21 -27.86
N ILE A 234 -10.37 -53.79 -26.94
CA ILE A 234 -9.97 -55.21 -26.98
C ILE A 234 -11.07 -56.13 -26.43
N LEU A 235 -11.88 -55.67 -25.46
CA LEU A 235 -12.93 -56.47 -24.82
C LEU A 235 -13.98 -57.05 -25.80
N PRO A 236 -14.51 -56.28 -26.76
CA PRO A 236 -15.39 -56.78 -27.81
C PRO A 236 -14.75 -57.89 -28.64
N GLU A 237 -13.48 -57.75 -29.04
CA GLU A 237 -12.77 -58.78 -29.80
C GLU A 237 -12.60 -60.07 -29.00
N LEU A 238 -12.27 -59.95 -27.71
CA LEU A 238 -12.20 -61.10 -26.79
C LEU A 238 -13.58 -61.75 -26.59
N ASN A 239 -14.65 -60.97 -26.46
CA ASN A 239 -16.01 -61.48 -26.33
C ASN A 239 -16.48 -62.18 -27.62
N ILE A 240 -16.16 -61.64 -28.80
CA ILE A 240 -16.46 -62.28 -30.09
C ILE A 240 -15.66 -63.57 -30.25
N GLY A 241 -14.36 -63.56 -29.90
CA GLY A 241 -13.49 -64.73 -29.92
C GLY A 241 -13.95 -65.83 -28.96
N LEU A 242 -14.35 -65.47 -27.75
CA LEU A 242 -14.92 -66.39 -26.76
C LEU A 242 -16.26 -66.97 -27.22
N ASN A 243 -17.18 -66.13 -27.72
CA ASN A 243 -18.46 -66.58 -28.25
C ASN A 243 -18.29 -67.47 -29.50
N ALA A 244 -17.29 -67.20 -30.34
CA ALA A 244 -16.94 -68.04 -31.49
C ALA A 244 -16.35 -69.39 -31.05
N ALA A 245 -15.51 -69.41 -30.01
CA ALA A 245 -14.98 -70.64 -29.43
C ALA A 245 -16.09 -71.50 -28.81
N ILE A 246 -16.99 -70.89 -28.02
CA ILE A 246 -18.16 -71.56 -27.42
C ILE A 246 -19.09 -72.09 -28.53
N ARG A 247 -19.32 -71.33 -29.61
CA ARG A 247 -20.10 -71.80 -30.77
C ARG A 247 -19.42 -72.96 -31.48
N LYS A 248 -18.10 -72.98 -31.58
CA LYS A 248 -17.34 -74.09 -32.20
C LYS A 248 -17.42 -75.36 -31.37
N GLU A 249 -17.34 -75.27 -30.05
CA GLU A 249 -17.56 -76.42 -29.15
C GLU A 249 -19.03 -76.89 -29.18
N THR A 250 -19.99 -75.97 -29.13
CA THR A 250 -21.43 -76.31 -29.15
C THR A 250 -21.88 -76.84 -30.51
N GLY A 251 -21.34 -76.31 -31.61
CA GLY A 251 -21.57 -76.79 -32.98
C GLY A 251 -20.87 -78.11 -33.31
N SER A 252 -19.80 -78.44 -32.58
CA SER A 252 -19.16 -79.77 -32.64
C SER A 252 -19.91 -80.83 -31.83
N ALA A 253 -20.84 -80.42 -30.96
CA ALA A 253 -21.71 -81.29 -30.14
C ALA A 253 -23.14 -81.39 -30.70
N GLY A 254 -23.34 -81.14 -31.99
CA GLY A 254 -24.64 -81.14 -32.67
C GLY A 254 -24.87 -82.32 -33.62
N ASN A 255 -24.45 -83.53 -33.25
CA ASN A 255 -25.03 -84.76 -33.79
C ASN A 255 -25.09 -85.83 -32.68
N VAL A 256 -26.06 -85.70 -31.78
CA VAL A 256 -26.46 -86.80 -30.90
C VAL A 256 -27.98 -86.84 -30.80
N VAL A 257 -28.49 -87.98 -31.24
CA VAL A 257 -29.89 -88.36 -31.37
C VAL A 257 -30.58 -88.40 -30.00
N GLY A 258 -31.61 -87.59 -29.81
CA GLY A 258 -32.61 -87.82 -28.76
C GLY A 258 -33.60 -88.89 -29.22
N LEU A 259 -33.43 -90.11 -28.70
CA LEU A 259 -34.38 -91.21 -28.84
C LEU A 259 -35.76 -90.78 -28.33
N GLY A 260 -36.78 -90.99 -29.18
CA GLY A 260 -38.14 -90.59 -28.91
C GLY A 260 -38.77 -91.31 -27.71
N VAL A 261 -39.59 -90.57 -26.96
CA VAL A 261 -40.72 -91.15 -26.23
C VAL A 261 -42.00 -90.76 -26.96
N LYS A 262 -42.75 -91.80 -27.30
CA LYS A 262 -43.95 -91.82 -28.13
C LYS A 262 -45.14 -91.09 -27.47
N PRO A 263 -46.04 -90.44 -28.24
CA PRO A 263 -47.21 -89.73 -27.71
C PRO A 263 -48.46 -90.62 -27.66
N ALA A 264 -49.38 -90.33 -26.74
CA ALA A 264 -50.85 -90.52 -26.77
C ALA A 264 -51.35 -90.27 -25.33
N ALA A 265 -52.20 -89.29 -25.00
CA ALA A 265 -53.55 -88.95 -25.45
C ALA A 265 -54.49 -89.12 -24.23
N GLU A 266 -55.33 -88.10 -24.01
CA GLU A 266 -56.40 -87.95 -23.00
C GLU A 266 -56.01 -87.77 -21.52
#